data_AF-A0A6G9SHV5-F1
#
_entry.id   AF-A0A6G9SHV5-F1
#
_cell.length_a   1.000
_cell.length_b   1.000
_cell.length_c   1.000
_cell.angle_alpha   90.00
_cell.angle_beta   90.00
_cell.angle_gamma   90.00
#
_symmetry.space_group_name_H-M   'P 1'
#
loop_
_entity.id
_entity.type
_entity.pdbx_description
1 polymer ?
#
loop_
_entity_poly.entity_id
_entity_poly.type
_entity_poly.pdbx_seq_one_letter_code
_entity_poly.pdbx_strand_id
1 'polypeptide(L)' 'MTTNKPSFHDETSLSERAEEFGKKALELGLIPSFVVRYFVDSRQFYIPDENHSEPLTAEEAYMRLKKIVEQANK' A
#
# COMPACT_ATOMS: atom_id res chain seq x y z
N MET A 1 -1.98 -1.25 29.28
CA MET A 1 -2.31 -0.64 27.97
C MET A 1 -1.50 -1.37 26.91
N THR A 2 -2.03 -2.47 26.39
CA THR A 2 -1.37 -3.27 25.35
C THR A 2 -1.52 -2.55 24.01
N THR A 3 -0.55 -1.72 23.66
CA THR A 3 -0.41 -1.23 22.29
C THR A 3 -0.04 -2.41 21.41
N ASN A 4 -1.05 -2.95 20.72
CA ASN A 4 -0.91 -4.02 19.75
C ASN A 4 -0.14 -3.47 18.53
N LYS A 5 1.18 -3.30 18.66
CA LYS A 5 2.08 -3.04 17.54
C LYS A 5 2.00 -4.27 16.63
N PRO A 6 1.54 -4.15 15.38
CA PRO A 6 1.77 -5.23 14.44
C PRO A 6 3.28 -5.35 14.27
N SER A 7 3.85 -6.45 14.76
CA SER A 7 5.24 -6.82 14.53
C SER A 7 5.39 -7.13 13.04
N PHE A 8 5.51 -6.10 12.21
CA PHE A 8 5.97 -6.26 10.83
C PHE A 8 7.49 -6.45 10.91
N HIS A 9 7.92 -7.69 11.14
CA HIS A 9 9.35 -8.04 11.19
C HIS A 9 9.99 -8.24 9.81
N ASP A 10 9.21 -8.18 8.73
CA ASP A 10 9.68 -8.43 7.37
C ASP A 10 9.10 -7.38 6.41
N GLU A 11 9.96 -6.56 5.82
CA GLU A 11 9.59 -5.60 4.75
C GLU A 11 8.85 -6.30 3.59
N THR A 12 9.12 -7.59 3.40
CA THR A 12 8.39 -8.49 2.49
C THR A 12 6.90 -8.55 2.80
N SER A 13 6.53 -8.78 4.06
CA SER A 13 5.12 -8.85 4.50
C SER A 13 4.41 -7.52 4.31
N LEU A 14 5.13 -6.41 4.48
CA LEU A 14 4.56 -5.08 4.37
C LEU A 14 4.31 -4.69 2.91
N SER A 15 5.24 -5.07 2.03
CA SER A 15 5.10 -4.93 0.57
C SER A 15 3.91 -5.74 0.03
N GLU A 16 3.74 -6.97 0.50
CA GLU A 16 2.59 -7.82 0.13
C GLU A 16 1.27 -7.19 0.62
N ARG A 17 1.23 -6.72 1.86
CA ARG A 17 0.03 -6.06 2.41
C ARG A 17 -0.31 -4.76 1.69
N ALA A 18 0.68 -3.95 1.33
CA ALA A 18 0.46 -2.75 0.51
C ALA A 18 -0.16 -3.12 -0.84
N GLU A 19 0.33 -4.18 -1.48
CA GLU A 19 -0.23 -4.68 -2.73
C GLU A 19 -1.67 -5.18 -2.59
N GLU A 20 -1.98 -5.94 -1.53
CA GLU A 20 -3.35 -6.39 -1.22
C GLU A 20 -4.31 -5.22 -1.02
N PHE A 21 -3.92 -4.20 -0.24
CA PHE A 21 -4.74 -3.01 -0.06
C PHE A 21 -4.90 -2.20 -1.35
N GLY A 22 -3.88 -2.16 -2.21
CA GLY A 22 -3.93 -1.47 -3.50
C GLY A 22 -4.91 -2.13 -4.45
N LYS A 23 -4.87 -3.46 -4.56
CA LYS A 23 -5.84 -4.25 -5.32
C LYS A 23 -7.26 -4.04 -4.79
N LYS A 24 -7.43 -4.10 -3.45
CA LYS A 24 -8.74 -3.86 -2.84
C LYS A 24 -9.26 -2.44 -3.09
N ALA A 25 -8.39 -1.43 -3.03
CA ALA A 25 -8.77 -0.05 -3.31
C ALA A 25 -9.17 0.14 -4.79
N LEU A 26 -8.51 -0.55 -5.73
CA LEU A 26 -8.91 -0.59 -7.13
C LEU A 26 -10.27 -1.27 -7.32
N GLU A 27 -10.47 -2.45 -6.73
CA GLU A 27 -11.73 -3.22 -6.83
C GLU A 27 -12.93 -2.43 -6.28
N LEU A 28 -12.71 -1.65 -5.21
CA LEU A 28 -13.72 -0.77 -4.63
C LEU A 28 -13.87 0.57 -5.37
N GLY A 29 -13.08 0.83 -6.42
CA GLY A 29 -13.11 2.09 -7.18
C GLY A 29 -12.63 3.31 -6.40
N LEU A 30 -11.87 3.12 -5.31
CA LEU A 30 -11.39 4.17 -4.41
C LEU A 30 -10.16 4.90 -4.96
N ILE A 31 -9.39 4.22 -5.80
CA ILE A 31 -8.26 4.79 -6.54
C ILE A 31 -8.43 4.49 -8.03
N PRO A 32 -8.01 5.40 -8.92
CA PRO A 32 -8.19 5.22 -10.35
C PRO A 32 -7.16 4.27 -10.97
N SER A 33 -5.99 4.11 -10.34
CA SER A 33 -4.91 3.24 -10.80
C SER A 33 -3.98 2.89 -9.63
N PHE A 34 -3.22 1.81 -9.77
CA PHE A 34 -2.19 1.36 -8.83
C PHE A 34 -1.11 0.60 -9.59
N VAL A 35 0.15 1.01 -9.42
CA VAL A 35 1.30 0.36 -10.07
C VAL A 35 2.31 -0.08 -9.02
N VAL A 36 2.84 -1.29 -9.20
CA VAL A 36 3.92 -1.85 -8.37
C VAL A 36 5.13 -2.14 -9.27
N ARG A 37 6.26 -1.51 -8.94
CA ARG A 37 7.56 -1.80 -9.54
C ARG A 37 8.32 -2.76 -8.63
N TYR A 38 8.72 -3.90 -9.17
CA TYR A 38 9.53 -4.89 -8.47
C TYR A 38 11.01 -4.65 -8.78
N PHE A 39 11.81 -4.41 -7.74
CA PHE A 39 13.26 -4.40 -7.78
C PHE A 39 13.80 -5.68 -7.12
N VAL A 40 15.11 -5.92 -7.24
CA VAL A 40 15.77 -7.11 -6.67
C VAL A 40 15.65 -7.12 -5.14
N ASP A 41 15.82 -5.94 -4.51
CA ASP A 41 15.86 -5.80 -3.05
C ASP A 41 14.60 -5.14 -2.46
N SER A 42 13.72 -4.57 -3.28
CA SER A 42 12.58 -3.78 -2.79
C SER A 42 11.45 -3.66 -3.80
N ARG A 43 10.34 -3.06 -3.37
CA ARG A 43 9.23 -2.69 -4.26
C ARG A 43 8.93 -1.20 -4.11
N GLN A 44 8.57 -0.57 -5.22
CA GLN A 44 8.05 0.79 -5.24
C GLN A 44 6.60 0.78 -5.67
N PHE A 45 5.81 1.63 -5.03
CA PHE A 45 4.37 1.69 -5.22
C PHE A 45 3.99 3.07 -5.74
N TYR A 46 3.06 3.12 -6.69
CA TYR A 46 2.59 4.37 -7.26
C TYR A 46 1.07 4.40 -7.24
N ILE A 47 0.53 5.50 -6.70
CA ILE A 47 -0.91 5.72 -6.56
C ILE A 47 -1.20 7.19 -6.92
N PRO A 48 -1.78 7.48 -8.11
CA PRO A 48 -2.39 6.50 -9.01
C PRO A 48 -1.43 5.83 -10.01
N ASP A 49 -0.37 6.51 -10.45
CA ASP A 49 0.53 5.99 -11.48
C ASP A 49 1.90 6.68 -11.43
N GLU A 50 2.85 6.15 -12.20
CA GLU A 50 4.26 6.58 -12.20
C GLU A 50 4.51 7.98 -12.76
N ASN A 51 3.61 8.51 -13.58
CA ASN A 51 3.78 9.84 -14.18
C ASN A 51 3.21 10.94 -13.28
N HIS A 52 2.23 10.61 -12.45
CA HIS A 52 1.51 11.55 -11.60
C HIS A 52 1.81 11.39 -10.12
N SER A 53 2.69 10.47 -9.73
CA SER A 53 3.05 10.26 -8.33
C SER A 53 4.50 9.84 -8.15
N GLU A 54 5.06 10.31 -7.05
CA GLU A 54 6.38 9.88 -6.59
C GLU A 54 6.31 8.41 -6.09
N PRO A 55 7.42 7.67 -6.23
CA PRO A 55 7.50 6.31 -5.73
C PRO A 55 7.32 6.28 -4.20
N LEU A 56 6.37 5.50 -3.74
CA LEU A 56 6.16 5.23 -2.32
C LEU A 56 6.92 3.98 -1.92
N THR A 57 7.50 4.01 -0.73
CA THR A 57 7.98 2.80 -0.06
C THR A 57 6.81 1.88 0.31
N ALA A 58 7.10 0.63 0.65
CA ALA A 58 6.08 -0.31 1.13
C ALA A 58 5.31 0.26 2.33
N GLU A 59 5.99 0.92 3.26
CA GLU A 59 5.37 1.50 4.46
C GLU A 59 4.41 2.63 4.10
N GLU A 60 4.85 3.57 3.28
CA GLU A 60 4.02 4.70 2.85
C GLU A 60 2.80 4.24 2.05
N ALA A 61 3.01 3.28 1.14
CA ALA A 61 1.93 2.69 0.36
C ALA A 61 0.90 2.00 1.26
N TYR A 62 1.36 1.17 2.19
CA TYR A 62 0.51 0.49 3.17
C TYR A 62 -0.32 1.48 3.98
N MET A 63 0.31 2.49 4.58
CA MET A 63 -0.39 3.47 5.41
C MET A 63 -1.43 4.28 4.61
N ARG A 64 -1.07 4.69 3.39
CA ARG A 64 -1.96 5.45 2.51
C ARG A 64 -3.15 4.62 2.05
N LEU A 65 -2.91 3.41 1.57
CA LEU A 65 -3.96 2.51 1.06
C LEU A 65 -4.86 1.98 2.17
N LYS A 66 -4.28 1.62 3.33
CA LYS A 66 -5.05 1.24 4.52
C LYS A 66 -6.04 2.36 4.88
N LYS A 67 -5.58 3.61 4.95
CA LYS A 67 -6.44 4.76 5.28
C LYS A 67 -7.58 4.92 4.27
N ILE A 68 -7.31 4.78 2.97
CA ILE A 68 -8.33 4.87 1.91
C ILE A 68 -9.39 3.76 2.08
N VAL A 69 -8.96 2.52 2.26
CA VAL A 69 -9.85 1.35 2.40
C VAL A 69 -10.63 1.38 3.71
N GLU A 70 -10.03 1.84 4.81
CA GLU A 70 -10.73 1.99 6.10
C GLU A 70 -11.75 3.13 6.07
N GLN A 71 -11.44 4.25 5.40
CA GLN A 71 -12.40 5.36 5.22
C GLN A 71 -13.61 4.97 4.38
N ALA A 72 -13.45 4.07 3.40
CA ALA A 72 -14.53 3.59 2.56
C ALA A 72 -15.48 2.60 3.26
N ASN A 73 -15.02 1.93 4.33
CA ASN A 73 -15.83 0.98 5.10
C ASN A 73 -16.59 1.64 6.27
N LYS A 74 -16.60 2.98 6.34
CA LYS A 74 -17.22 3.75 7.42
C LYS A 74 -18.48 4.46 6.94
#